data_AF-F0UW22-F1
#
_entry.id   AF-F0UW22-F1
#
_cell.length_a   1.000
_cell.length_b   1.000
_cell.length_c   1.000
_cell.angle_alpha   90.00
_cell.angle_beta   90.00
_cell.angle_gamma   90.00
#
_symmetry.space_group_name_H-M   'P 1'
#
loop_
_entity.id
_entity.type
_entity.pdbx_description
1 polymer ?
#
loop_
_entity_poly.entity_id
_entity_poly.type
_entity_poly.pdbx_seq_one_letter_code
_entity_poly.pdbx_strand_id
1 'polypeptide(L)'
;MEICRARLSKEFNDITAATYGGSSRSFIERLLAIHVEYIRLGYEVPNFILFDKLLNGLTKGWSSFVKDCMDHVAKNDNTRPLEDNFLDLCKDILLRLPLDNKNANAATGYLKNDKNIKDKNAKECNYCH
;
A
#
# COMPACT_ATOMS: atom_id res chain seq x y z
N MET A 1 -8.73 17.78 -25.80
CA MET A 1 -9.28 17.12 -24.59
C MET A 1 -9.24 15.60 -24.72
N GLU A 2 -9.69 15.04 -25.86
CA GLU A 2 -9.78 13.59 -26.10
C GLU A 2 -8.44 12.83 -26.04
N ILE A 3 -7.36 13.41 -26.57
CA ILE A 3 -6.00 12.83 -26.48
C ILE A 3 -5.52 12.73 -25.03
N CYS A 4 -5.83 13.72 -24.19
CA CYS A 4 -5.48 13.70 -22.77
C CYS A 4 -6.24 12.59 -22.03
N ARG A 5 -7.54 12.45 -22.32
CA ARG A 5 -8.39 11.38 -21.76
C ARG A 5 -7.90 9.99 -22.17
N ALA A 6 -7.59 9.78 -23.45
CA ALA A 6 -7.11 8.48 -23.93
C ALA A 6 -5.79 8.08 -23.25
N ARG A 7 -4.87 9.03 -23.05
CA ARG A 7 -3.62 8.79 -22.32
C ARG A 7 -3.87 8.45 -20.86
N LEU A 8 -4.77 9.19 -20.19
CA LEU A 8 -5.12 8.96 -18.78
C LEU A 8 -5.81 7.60 -18.59
N SER A 9 -6.69 7.22 -19.53
CA SER A 9 -7.39 5.94 -19.53
C SER A 9 -6.45 4.77 -19.73
N LYS A 10 -5.52 4.89 -20.69
CA LYS A 10 -4.45 3.90 -20.85
C LYS A 10 -3.66 3.75 -19.56
N GLU A 11 -3.23 4.87 -18.97
CA GLU A 11 -2.48 4.82 -17.73
C GLU A 11 -3.27 4.17 -16.60
N PHE A 12 -4.54 4.54 -16.41
CA PHE A 12 -5.42 3.93 -15.42
C PHE A 12 -5.47 2.40 -15.57
N ASN A 13 -5.56 1.89 -16.79
CA ASN A 13 -5.62 0.46 -17.05
C ASN A 13 -4.27 -0.24 -16.80
N ASP A 14 -3.16 0.43 -17.09
CA ASP A 14 -1.82 -0.18 -17.02
C ASP A 14 -1.19 -0.11 -15.61
N ILE A 15 -1.58 0.85 -14.77
CA ILE A 15 -0.94 1.02 -13.46
C ILE A 15 -1.26 -0.12 -12.50
N THR A 16 -0.23 -0.59 -11.81
CA THR A 16 -0.29 -1.52 -10.66
C THR A 16 0.87 -1.19 -9.71
N ALA A 17 0.92 -1.78 -8.52
CA ALA A 17 2.07 -1.69 -7.64
C ALA A 17 3.36 -2.21 -8.31
N ALA A 18 3.26 -3.18 -9.22
CA ALA A 18 4.42 -3.70 -9.97
C ALA A 18 5.06 -2.61 -10.85
N THR A 19 4.27 -1.70 -11.41
CA THR A 19 4.75 -0.51 -12.15
C THR A 19 5.66 0.37 -11.30
N TYR A 20 5.50 0.32 -9.98
CA TYR A 20 6.25 1.10 -8.99
C TYR A 20 7.21 0.24 -8.14
N GLY A 21 7.78 -0.81 -8.74
CA GLY A 21 8.74 -1.68 -8.03
C GLY A 21 8.13 -2.43 -6.84
N GLY A 22 6.81 -2.64 -6.84
CA GLY A 22 6.06 -3.27 -5.76
C GLY A 22 5.54 -2.30 -4.70
N SER A 23 5.80 -0.98 -4.82
CA SER A 23 5.31 0.00 -3.84
C SER A 23 3.80 0.22 -3.97
N SER A 24 3.05 -0.34 -3.02
CA SER A 24 1.61 -0.08 -2.89
C SER A 24 1.31 1.39 -2.60
N ARG A 25 2.22 2.09 -1.91
CA ARG A 25 2.07 3.52 -1.61
C ARG A 25 2.06 4.35 -2.90
N SER A 26 3.09 4.22 -3.73
CA SER A 26 3.19 4.97 -4.98
C SER A 26 2.04 4.64 -5.95
N PHE A 27 1.57 3.39 -5.96
CA PHE A 27 0.40 3.01 -6.73
C PHE A 27 -0.86 3.75 -6.28
N ILE A 28 -1.17 3.76 -4.97
CA ILE A 28 -2.36 4.46 -4.45
C ILE A 28 -2.27 5.96 -4.70
N GLU A 29 -1.09 6.56 -4.47
CA GLU A 29 -0.86 7.98 -4.74
C GLU A 29 -1.11 8.32 -6.22
N ARG A 30 -0.65 7.48 -7.16
CA ARG A 30 -0.93 7.68 -8.58
C ARG A 30 -2.41 7.49 -8.91
N LEU A 31 -3.05 6.47 -8.36
CA LEU A 31 -4.47 6.19 -8.58
C LEU A 31 -5.33 7.39 -8.16
N LEU A 32 -5.03 7.99 -7.01
CA LEU A 32 -5.67 9.22 -6.55
C LEU A 32 -5.40 10.40 -7.48
N ALA A 33 -4.16 10.58 -7.94
CA ALA A 33 -3.83 11.64 -8.89
C ALA A 33 -4.62 11.49 -10.22
N ILE A 34 -4.74 10.28 -10.74
CA ILE A 34 -5.54 9.98 -11.93
C ILE A 34 -7.02 10.31 -11.69
N HIS A 35 -7.56 9.97 -10.53
CA HIS A 35 -8.95 10.28 -10.18
C HIS A 35 -9.20 11.80 -10.18
N VAL A 36 -8.30 12.59 -9.57
CA VAL A 36 -8.38 14.06 -9.57
C VAL A 36 -8.28 14.61 -11.00
N GLU A 37 -7.43 14.05 -11.85
CA GLU A 37 -7.32 14.46 -13.26
C GLU A 37 -8.58 14.13 -14.07
N TYR A 38 -9.24 13.00 -13.82
CA TYR A 38 -10.54 12.69 -14.42
C TYR A 38 -11.60 13.73 -14.05
N ILE A 39 -11.72 14.06 -12.75
CA ILE A 39 -12.64 15.09 -12.26
C ILE A 39 -12.36 16.42 -12.93
N ARG A 40 -11.07 16.82 -13.02
CA ARG A 40 -10.65 18.07 -13.68
C ARG A 40 -11.02 18.12 -15.16
N LEU A 41 -11.07 16.97 -15.82
CA LEU A 41 -11.50 16.83 -17.21
C LEU A 41 -13.03 16.70 -17.37
N GLY A 42 -13.80 16.72 -16.27
CA GLY A 42 -15.25 16.60 -16.27
C GLY A 42 -15.76 15.15 -16.38
N TYR A 43 -14.91 14.17 -16.06
CA TYR A 43 -15.28 12.75 -16.06
C TYR A 43 -15.39 12.25 -14.64
N GLU A 44 -16.57 11.77 -14.29
CA GLU A 44 -16.82 11.10 -13.03
C GLU A 44 -16.63 9.59 -13.24
N VAL A 45 -15.60 9.03 -12.61
CA VAL A 45 -15.36 7.58 -12.63
C VAL A 45 -16.11 7.00 -11.42
N PRO A 46 -17.05 6.06 -11.62
CA PRO A 46 -17.73 5.43 -10.51
C PRO A 46 -16.75 4.79 -9.53
N ASN A 47 -17.00 4.99 -8.23
CA ASN A 47 -16.10 4.50 -7.18
C ASN A 47 -15.83 2.99 -7.30
N PHE A 48 -16.82 2.17 -7.67
CA PHE A 48 -16.62 0.72 -7.82
C PHE A 48 -15.52 0.35 -8.83
N ILE A 49 -15.34 1.15 -9.89
CA ILE A 49 -14.25 0.96 -10.87
C ILE A 49 -12.90 1.26 -10.22
N LEU A 50 -12.85 2.31 -9.39
CA LEU A 50 -11.64 2.67 -8.64
C LEU A 50 -11.32 1.60 -7.58
N PHE A 51 -12.32 1.01 -6.94
CA PHE A 51 -12.16 -0.10 -5.99
C PHE A 51 -11.61 -1.36 -6.65
N ASP A 52 -12.20 -1.78 -7.76
CA ASP A 52 -11.69 -2.94 -8.52
C ASP A 52 -10.24 -2.70 -8.94
N LYS A 53 -9.94 -1.49 -9.42
CA LYS A 53 -8.58 -1.10 -9.77
C LYS A 53 -7.64 -1.14 -8.57
N LEU A 54 -8.05 -0.64 -7.41
CA LEU A 54 -7.28 -0.68 -6.18
C LEU A 54 -6.98 -2.12 -5.76
N LEU A 55 -7.99 -2.99 -5.72
CA LEU A 55 -7.86 -4.39 -5.32
C LEU A 55 -6.93 -5.19 -6.24
N ASN A 56 -7.04 -4.96 -7.55
CA ASN A 56 -6.25 -5.67 -8.57
C ASN A 56 -4.83 -5.10 -8.72
N GLY A 57 -4.62 -3.83 -8.39
CA GLY A 57 -3.32 -3.17 -8.51
C GLY A 57 -2.44 -3.29 -7.27
N LEU A 58 -2.99 -3.58 -6.09
CA LEU A 58 -2.22 -3.76 -4.86
C LEU A 58 -1.40 -5.07 -4.86
N THR A 59 -0.37 -5.13 -4.00
CA THR A 59 0.30 -6.39 -3.73
C THR A 59 -0.64 -7.32 -2.96
N LYS A 60 -0.42 -8.64 -3.05
CA LYS A 60 -1.30 -9.65 -2.45
C LYS A 60 -1.57 -9.44 -0.96
N GLY A 61 -0.56 -8.98 -0.20
CA GLY A 61 -0.72 -8.71 1.23
C GLY A 61 -1.71 -7.56 1.50
N TRP A 62 -1.58 -6.46 0.76
CA TRP A 62 -2.46 -5.30 0.92
C TRP A 62 -3.85 -5.53 0.34
N SER A 63 -3.98 -6.26 -0.77
CA SER A 63 -5.31 -6.57 -1.31
C SER A 63 -6.13 -7.45 -0.37
N SER A 64 -5.51 -8.42 0.31
CA SER A 64 -6.17 -9.21 1.37
C SER A 64 -6.62 -8.35 2.54
N PHE A 65 -5.78 -7.39 2.98
CA PHE A 65 -6.12 -6.47 4.06
C PHE A 65 -7.31 -5.56 3.70
N VAL A 66 -7.34 -5.02 2.48
CA VAL A 66 -8.46 -4.17 2.03
C VAL A 66 -9.74 -4.98 1.97
N LYS A 67 -9.69 -6.21 1.45
CA LYS A 67 -10.86 -7.11 1.45
C LYS A 67 -11.38 -7.37 2.85
N ASP A 68 -10.50 -7.67 3.79
CA ASP A 68 -10.88 -7.88 5.20
C ASP A 68 -11.54 -6.62 5.80
N CYS A 69 -11.01 -5.43 5.50
CA CYS A 69 -11.64 -4.16 5.87
C CYS A 69 -13.03 -3.99 5.25
N MET A 70 -13.20 -4.32 3.97
CA MET A 70 -14.50 -4.26 3.27
C MET A 70 -15.50 -5.25 3.89
N ASP A 71 -15.08 -6.48 4.18
CA ASP A 71 -15.91 -7.52 4.79
C ASP A 71 -16.35 -7.13 6.21
N HIS A 72 -15.48 -6.45 6.97
CA HIS A 72 -15.81 -5.91 8.29
C HIS A 72 -16.87 -4.79 8.22
N VAL A 73 -16.78 -3.89 7.23
CA VAL A 73 -17.77 -2.83 7.02
C VAL A 73 -19.11 -3.42 6.56
N ALA A 74 -19.09 -4.39 5.65
CA ALA A 74 -20.30 -5.05 5.15
C ALA A 74 -21.11 -5.77 6.24
N LYS A 75 -20.45 -6.22 7.32
CA LYS A 75 -21.10 -6.87 8.47
C LYS A 75 -21.72 -5.88 9.46
N ASN A 76 -21.49 -4.58 9.31
CA ASN A 76 -22.01 -3.56 10.21
C ASN A 76 -23.10 -2.76 9.49
N ASP A 77 -24.36 -3.10 9.78
CA ASP A 77 -25.55 -2.49 9.16
C ASP A 77 -25.67 -0.96 9.37
N ASN A 78 -24.89 -0.41 10.31
CA ASN A 78 -24.89 1.02 10.65
C ASN A 78 -23.78 1.83 9.96
N THR A 79 -22.86 1.18 9.25
CA THR A 79 -21.78 1.89 8.54
C THR A 79 -22.21 2.32 7.15
N ARG A 80 -21.81 3.53 6.74
CA ARG A 80 -21.98 3.98 5.36
C ARG A 80 -21.29 2.98 4.41
N PRO A 81 -21.85 2.74 3.20
CA PRO A 81 -21.18 1.93 2.19
C PRO A 81 -19.75 2.42 2.02
N LEU A 82 -18.78 1.53 2.18
CA LEU A 82 -17.36 1.87 1.97
C LEU A 82 -17.14 2.39 0.55
N GLU A 83 -17.98 1.95 -0.39
CA GLU A 83 -18.04 2.40 -1.78
C GLU A 83 -18.24 3.93 -1.91
N ASP A 84 -18.91 4.57 -0.97
CA ASP A 84 -19.11 6.03 -0.99
C ASP A 84 -17.87 6.80 -0.56
N ASN A 85 -16.88 6.11 0.02
CA ASN A 85 -15.75 6.74 0.71
C ASN A 85 -14.38 6.24 0.24
N PHE A 86 -14.25 5.99 -1.07
CA PHE A 86 -13.00 5.56 -1.72
C PHE A 86 -11.78 6.38 -1.30
N LEU A 87 -11.91 7.71 -1.28
CA LEU A 87 -10.82 8.61 -0.91
C LEU A 87 -10.37 8.40 0.55
N ASP A 88 -11.31 8.24 1.47
CA ASP A 88 -11.01 8.02 2.89
C ASP A 88 -10.37 6.66 3.11
N LEU A 89 -10.81 5.63 2.39
CA LEU A 89 -10.13 4.33 2.42
C LEU A 89 -8.69 4.45 1.91
N CYS A 90 -8.46 5.09 0.76
CA CYS A 90 -7.09 5.27 0.26
C CYS A 90 -6.21 6.03 1.25
N LYS A 91 -6.73 7.05 1.92
CA LYS A 91 -6.01 7.77 2.99
C LYS A 91 -5.70 6.86 4.17
N ASP A 92 -6.66 6.07 4.65
CA ASP A 92 -6.45 5.14 5.75
C ASP A 92 -5.39 4.08 5.41
N ILE A 93 -5.42 3.52 4.19
CA ILE A 93 -4.39 2.59 3.72
C ILE A 93 -3.02 3.30 3.66
N LEU A 94 -2.95 4.53 3.13
CA LEU A 94 -1.71 5.31 3.05
C LEU A 94 -1.11 5.66 4.42
N LEU A 95 -1.94 5.81 5.46
CA LEU A 95 -1.51 6.02 6.84
C LEU A 95 -0.94 4.74 7.47
N ARG A 96 -1.46 3.57 7.08
CA ARG A 96 -1.01 2.26 7.59
C ARG A 96 0.19 1.70 6.83
N LEU A 97 0.38 2.12 5.57
CA LEU A 97 1.55 1.76 4.79
C LEU A 97 2.81 2.36 5.43
N PRO A 98 3.83 1.54 5.74
CA PRO A 98 5.12 2.08 6.15
C PRO A 98 5.59 3.07 5.09
N LEU A 99 5.98 4.27 5.50
CA LEU A 99 6.75 5.14 4.60
C LEU A 99 7.98 4.32 4.21
N ASP A 100 8.24 4.18 2.91
CA ASP A 100 9.52 3.70 2.39
C ASP A 100 10.61 4.71 2.83
N ASN A 101 10.98 4.69 4.10
CA ASN A 101 12.23 5.26 4.53
C ASN A 101 13.29 4.33 3.95
N LYS A 102 13.95 4.78 2.89
CA LYS A 102 15.31 4.30 2.60
C LYS A 102 16.25 4.75 3.72
N ASN A 103 15.96 4.34 4.96
CA ASN A 103 16.86 4.34 6.10
C ASN A 103 16.33 3.53 7.32
N ALA A 104 15.54 2.48 7.13
CA ALA A 104 15.31 1.47 8.19
C ALA A 104 16.36 0.33 8.14
N ASN A 105 17.61 0.64 7.81
CA ASN A 105 18.74 -0.23 8.14
C ASN A 105 19.24 0.12 9.54
N ALA A 106 18.42 -0.17 10.56
CA ALA A 106 18.84 -0.51 11.92
C ALA A 106 17.61 -0.53 12.84
N ALA A 107 17.54 -1.57 13.68
CA ALA A 107 16.72 -1.64 14.88
C ALA A 107 15.21 -1.90 14.72
N THR A 108 14.86 -3.05 14.18
CA THR A 108 13.90 -3.92 14.88
C THR A 108 14.46 -5.34 14.88
N GLY A 109 15.09 -5.69 16.00
CA GLY A 109 15.54 -7.04 16.28
C GLY A 109 14.36 -7.99 16.30
N TYR A 110 14.12 -8.68 15.20
CA TYR A 110 13.57 -10.02 15.27
C TYR A 110 14.68 -10.91 15.84
N LEU A 111 14.72 -10.98 17.18
CA LEU A 111 15.47 -12.00 17.89
C LEU A 111 14.84 -13.34 17.49
N LYS A 112 15.39 -13.96 16.44
CA LYS A 112 15.20 -15.39 16.20
C LYS A 112 15.79 -16.09 17.42
N ASN A 113 14.92 -16.66 18.24
CA ASN A 113 15.30 -17.60 19.28
C ASN A 113 15.77 -18.90 18.61
N ASP A 114 16.98 -18.90 18.05
CA ASP A 114 17.67 -20.11 17.66
C ASP A 114 18.62 -20.51 18.80
N LYS A 115 18.07 -21.36 19.68
CA LYS A 115 18.87 -22.17 20.60
C LYS A 115 19.66 -23.19 19.79
N ASN A 116 20.97 -23.00 19.71
CA ASN A 116 22.05 -24.00 19.73
C ASN A 116 23.17 -23.57 18.80
N ILE A 117 24.24 -22.99 19.36
CA ILE A 117 25.60 -23.48 19.10
C ILE A 117 26.37 -23.33 20.42
N LYS A 118 26.79 -24.47 20.97
CA LYS A 118 27.84 -24.54 21.98
C LYS A 118 29.13 -24.13 21.29
N ASP A 119 29.75 -23.04 21.73
CA ASP A 119 31.20 -22.91 21.58
C ASP A 119 31.84 -22.50 22.91
N LYS A 120 32.70 -23.40 23.36
CA LYS A 120 33.62 -23.22 24.48
C LYS A 120 34.89 -22.55 23.94
N ASN A 121 35.43 -21.62 24.73
CA ASN A 121 36.83 -21.18 24.87
C ASN A 121 36.89 -19.64 24.85
N ALA A 122 36.93 -18.96 26.00
CA ALA A 122 38.08 -18.72 26.89
C ALA A 122 38.79 -17.38 26.59
N LYS A 123 38.70 -16.46 27.57
CA LYS A 123 39.67 -15.46 28.08
C LYS A 123 40.75 -14.94 27.12
N GLU A 124 41.05 -13.65 26.96
CA GLU A 124 41.21 -12.57 27.94
C GLU A 124 41.31 -11.24 27.16
N CYS A 125 40.75 -10.15 27.68
CA CYS A 125 40.91 -8.80 27.12
C CYS A 125 41.97 -8.05 27.93
N ASN A 126 43.15 -7.84 27.34
CA ASN A 126 44.20 -6.97 27.87
C ASN A 126 44.58 -5.96 26.79
N TYR A 127 44.07 -4.73 26.86
CA TYR A 127 44.80 -3.51 26.48
C TYR A 127 43.95 -2.25 26.78
N CYS A 128 44.20 -1.62 27.93
CA CYS A 128 44.18 -0.17 28.09
C CYS A 128 45.40 0.17 28.95
N HIS A 129 46.27 1.01 28.39
CA HIS A 129 47.55 1.44 28.95
C HIS A 129 47.34 2.50 30.05
#